data_AF-A0A523AST7-F1
#
_entry.id   AF-A0A523AST7-F1
#
_cell.length_a   1.000
_cell.length_b   1.000
_cell.length_c   1.000
_cell.angle_alpha   90.00
_cell.angle_beta   90.00
_cell.angle_gamma   90.00
#
_symmetry.space_group_name_H-M   'P 1'
#
loop_
_entity.id
_entity.type
_entity.pdbx_description
1 polymer ?
#
loop_
_entity_poly.entity_id
_entity_poly.type
_entity_poly.pdbx_seq_one_letter_code
_entity_poly.pdbx_strand_id
1 'polypeptide(L)' 'MERLLKRMKGKRVLVIGDVTLDRYTLGEARNLSPEAPVPLVEILSESYFPGGIANILNNLNALGGEG' A
#
# COMPACT_ATOMS: atom_id res chain seq x y z
N MET A 1 7.06 -20.94 12.83
CA MET A 1 6.43 -19.65 12.49
C MET A 1 5.37 -19.23 13.51
N GLU A 2 4.37 -20.07 13.82
CA GLU A 2 3.27 -19.74 14.75
C GLU A 2 3.70 -19.22 16.12
N ARG A 3 4.76 -19.78 16.70
CA ARG A 3 5.29 -19.34 18.01
C ARG A 3 5.74 -17.89 18.01
N LEU A 4 6.25 -17.37 16.89
CA LEU A 4 6.68 -15.97 16.77
C LEU A 4 5.46 -15.06 16.64
N LEU A 5 4.47 -15.43 15.83
CA LEU A 5 3.23 -14.68 15.65
C LEU A 5 2.46 -14.54 16.98
N LYS A 6 2.38 -15.63 17.77
CA LYS A 6 1.77 -15.59 19.11
C LYS A 6 2.44 -14.60 20.07
N ARG A 7 3.74 -14.31 19.89
CA ARG A 7 4.48 -13.38 20.76
C ARG A 7 4.26 -11.91 20.42
N MET A 8 3.70 -11.60 19.25
CA MET A 8 3.38 -10.23 18.84
C MET A 8 2.12 -9.69 19.51
N LYS A 9 1.21 -10.58 19.93
CA LYS A 9 -0.05 -10.18 20.57
C LYS A 9 0.20 -9.33 21.82
N GLY A 10 -0.39 -8.12 21.86
CA GLY A 10 -0.29 -7.16 22.95
C GLY A 10 1.08 -6.52 23.11
N LYS A 11 1.94 -6.56 22.08
CA LYS A 11 3.22 -5.84 22.06
C LYS A 11 3.03 -4.44 21.49
N ARG A 12 3.52 -3.45 22.23
CA ARG A 12 3.60 -2.06 21.77
C ARG A 12 4.89 -1.84 20.98
N VAL A 13 4.78 -1.32 19.77
CA VAL A 13 5.90 -1.11 18.85
C VAL A 13 5.84 0.31 18.30
N LEU A 14 6.85 1.11 18.63
CA LEU A 14 6.97 2.45 18.05
C LEU A 14 7.44 2.35 16.59
N VAL A 15 6.65 2.87 15.66
CA VAL A 15 7.00 2.98 14.24
C VAL A 15 7.31 4.43 13.91
N ILE A 16 8.49 4.69 13.35
CA ILE A 16 8.95 6.04 12.97
C ILE A 16 9.25 6.05 11.48
N GLY A 17 8.71 7.04 10.78
CA GLY A 17 8.92 7.26 9.35
C GLY A 17 7.74 8.02 8.73
N ASP A 18 7.67 8.00 7.41
CA ASP A 18 6.67 8.77 6.67
C ASP A 18 5.39 7.98 6.41
N VAL A 19 4.26 8.66 6.60
CA VAL A 19 2.96 8.18 6.15
C VAL A 19 2.80 8.56 4.68
N THR A 20 2.51 7.57 3.85
CA THR A 20 2.20 7.79 2.43
C THR A 20 0.86 7.18 2.07
N LEU A 21 0.31 7.60 0.93
CA LEU A 21 -0.90 7.03 0.35
C LEU A 21 -0.57 6.50 -1.04
N ASP A 22 -0.78 5.21 -1.23
CA ASP A 22 -0.52 4.55 -2.50
C ASP A 22 -1.79 4.61 -3.34
N ARG A 23 -1.72 5.35 -4.45
CA ARG A 23 -2.80 5.44 -5.44
C ARG A 23 -2.51 4.49 -6.60
N TYR A 24 -3.40 3.54 -6.82
CA TYR A 24 -3.35 2.64 -7.95
C TYR A 24 -4.38 3.07 -8.98
N THR A 25 -3.92 3.37 -10.19
CA THR A 25 -4.77 3.69 -11.34
C THR A 25 -4.81 2.47 -12.24
N LEU A 26 -5.98 1.84 -12.36
CA LEU A 26 -6.21 0.78 -13.32
C LEU A 26 -6.73 1.42 -14.61
N GLY A 27 -6.08 1.11 -15.73
CA GLY A 27 -6.49 1.62 -17.03
C GLY A 27 -6.14 0.67 -18.17
N GLU A 28 -6.81 0.88 -19.30
CA GLU A 28 -6.53 0.17 -20.54
C GLU A 28 -5.69 1.06 -21.45
N ALA A 29 -4.53 0.54 -21.91
CA ALA A 29 -3.69 1.25 -22.86
C ALA A 29 -4.26 1.10 -24.28
N ARG A 30 -4.50 2.23 -24.95
CA ARG A 30 -5.04 2.30 -26.31
C ARG A 30 -4.19 3.22 -27.15
N ASN A 31 -3.73 2.76 -28.32
CA ASN A 31 -2.93 3.55 -29.26
C ASN A 31 -1.67 4.20 -28.62
N LEU A 32 -0.89 4.90 -29.43
CA LEU A 32 0.18 5.79 -28.95
C LEU A 32 -0.28 7.24 -29.08
N SER A 33 0.17 8.10 -28.18
CA SER A 33 -0.08 9.53 -28.29
C SER A 33 0.52 10.07 -29.60
N PRO A 34 -0.20 10.93 -30.34
CA PRO A 34 0.35 11.60 -31.52
C PRO A 34 1.42 12.65 -31.17
N GLU A 35 1.52 13.07 -29.90
CA GLU A 35 2.41 14.15 -29.44
C GLU A 35 3.76 13.62 -28.90
N ALA A 36 3.80 12.34 -28.46
CA ALA A 36 4.98 11.69 -27.92
C ALA A 36 4.82 10.15 -27.95
N PRO A 37 5.92 9.35 -27.95
CA PRO A 37 5.86 7.89 -27.98
C PRO A 37 5.48 7.28 -26.61
N VAL A 38 4.34 7.69 -26.07
CA VAL A 38 3.77 7.21 -24.81
C VAL A 38 2.36 6.66 -25.06
N PRO A 39 1.93 5.59 -24.37
CA PRO A 39 0.58 5.05 -24.50
C PRO A 39 -0.47 6.04 -23.99
N LEU A 40 -1.62 6.12 -24.68
CA LEU A 40 -2.80 6.75 -24.08
C LEU A 40 -3.48 5.71 -23.19
N VAL A 41 -3.68 6.03 -21.91
CA VAL A 41 -4.31 5.12 -20.95
C VAL A 41 -5.68 5.66 -20.58
N GLU A 42 -6.72 4.89 -20.90
CA GLU A 42 -8.08 5.16 -20.43
C GLU A 42 -8.23 4.64 -19.01
N ILE A 43 -8.44 5.54 -18.06
CA ILE A 43 -8.58 5.19 -16.64
C ILE A 43 -9.93 4.53 -16.42
N LEU A 44 -9.92 3.31 -15.89
CA LEU A 44 -11.11 2.52 -15.59
C LEU A 44 -11.49 2.64 -14.11
N SER A 45 -10.51 2.62 -13.22
CA SER A 45 -10.74 2.75 -11.79
C SER A 45 -9.51 3.21 -11.03
N GLU A 46 -9.74 3.67 -9.81
CA GLU A 46 -8.69 4.05 -8.89
C GLU A 46 -8.94 3.46 -7.52
N SER A 47 -7.86 3.02 -6.88
CA SER A 47 -7.86 2.48 -5.53
C SER A 47 -6.79 3.15 -4.70
N TYR A 48 -7.07 3.33 -3.42
CA TYR A 48 -6.18 4.01 -2.48
C TYR A 48 -5.88 3.08 -1.33
N PHE A 49 -4.61 2.93 -1.01
CA PHE A 49 -4.15 2.10 0.09
C PHE A 49 -3.20 2.88 0.99
N PRO A 50 -3.21 2.63 2.31
CA PRO A 50 -2.18 3.17 3.18
C PRO A 50 -0.81 2.66 2.73
N GLY A 51 0.10 3.58 2.45
CA GLY A 51 1.48 3.30 2.08
C GLY A 51 2.44 3.58 3.23
N GLY A 52 3.73 3.33 3.00
CA GLY A 52 4.77 3.67 3.96
C GLY A 52 4.53 3.06 5.35
N ILE A 53 4.68 3.86 6.41
CA ILE A 53 4.49 3.37 7.78
C ILE A 53 3.03 2.99 8.08
N ALA A 54 2.05 3.52 7.34
CA ALA A 54 0.65 3.19 7.57
C ALA A 54 0.35 1.73 7.18
N ASN A 55 1.00 1.20 6.12
CA ASN A 55 0.93 -0.22 5.80
C ASN A 55 1.60 -1.09 6.88
N ILE A 56 2.72 -0.62 7.45
CA ILE A 56 3.42 -1.32 8.54
C ILE A 56 2.51 -1.41 9.78
N LEU A 57 1.87 -0.31 10.16
CA LEU A 57 0.92 -0.27 11.27
C LEU A 57 -0.29 -1.19 11.02
N ASN A 58 -0.83 -1.21 9.80
CA ASN A 58 -1.90 -2.15 9.43
C ASN A 58 -1.48 -3.61 9.64
N ASN A 59 -0.29 -3.99 9.18
CA ASN A 59 0.22 -5.35 9.36
C ASN A 59 0.49 -5.67 10.84
N LEU A 60 1.06 -4.72 11.59
CA LEU A 60 1.30 -4.85 13.02
C LEU A 60 -0.01 -5.12 13.79
N ASN A 61 -1.04 -4.34 13.50
CA ASN A 61 -2.37 -4.48 14.10
C ASN A 61 -3.02 -5.82 13.72
N ALA A 62 -2.89 -6.26 12.45
CA ALA A 62 -3.39 -7.56 11.99
C ALA A 62 -2.71 -8.74 12.71
N LEU A 63 -1.46 -8.56 13.16
CA LEU A 63 -0.73 -9.53 13.98
C LEU A 63 -1.05 -9.44 15.49
N GLY A 64 -1.95 -8.54 15.89
CA GLY A 64 -2.35 -8.31 17.27
C GLY A 64 -1.35 -7.49 18.09
N GLY A 65 -0.37 -6.86 17.44
CA GLY A 65 0.46 -5.84 18.05
C GLY A 65 -0.26 -4.49 18.09
N GLU A 66 0.35 -3.53 18.78
CA GLU A 66 -0.17 -2.17 18.95
C GLU A 66 0.95 -1.20 18.54
N GLY A 67 0.63 -0.27 17.64
CA GLY A 67 1.56 0.76 17.14
C GLY A 67 1.32 2.12 17.75
#